data_AF-A0A956KLK3-F1
#
_entry.id   AF-A0A956KLK3-F1
#
_cell.length_a   1.000
_cell.length_b   1.000
_cell.length_c   1.000
_cell.angle_alpha   90.00
_cell.angle_beta   90.00
_cell.angle_gamma   90.00
#
_symmetry.space_group_name_H-M   'P 1'
#
loop_
_entity.id
_entity.type
_entity.pdbx_description
1 polymer ?
#
loop_
_entity_poly.entity_id
_entity_poly.type
_entity_poly.pdbx_seq_one_letter_code
_entity_poly.pdbx_strand_id
1 'polypeptide(L)' 'MTALVDPPQPYNAVAHFIERHLQEGRGEKIAYVDQGGATSYAELARRVYRAAGALAAAGVDAEQRVVL' A
#
# COMPACT_ATOMS: atom_id res chain seq x y z
N MET A 1 -31.79 -14.57 17.86
CA MET A 1 -31.04 -15.09 16.69
C MET A 1 -30.12 -13.99 16.21
N THR A 2 -28.85 -14.01 16.61
CA THR A 2 -27.82 -13.10 16.08
C THR A 2 -27.53 -13.52 14.65
N ALA A 3 -27.72 -12.62 13.68
CA ALA A 3 -27.32 -12.90 12.30
C ALA A 3 -25.80 -13.11 12.27
N LEU A 4 -25.37 -14.24 11.72
CA LEU A 4 -23.96 -14.47 11.39
C LEU A 4 -23.60 -13.48 10.28
N VAL A 5 -22.72 -12.53 10.59
CA VAL A 5 -22.13 -11.63 9.60
C VAL A 5 -21.05 -12.43 8.87
N ASP A 6 -21.14 -12.48 7.53
CA ASP A 6 -20.08 -13.07 6.72
C ASP A 6 -18.74 -12.39 7.04
N PRO A 7 -17.64 -13.15 7.17
CA PRO A 7 -16.34 -12.55 7.44
C PRO A 7 -15.98 -11.56 6.32
N PRO A 8 -15.41 -10.40 6.66
CA PRO A 8 -14.99 -9.44 5.65
C PRO A 8 -14.00 -10.11 4.70
N GLN A 9 -14.19 -9.85 3.40
CA GLN A 9 -13.27 -10.32 2.37
C GLN A 9 -11.84 -9.81 2.67
N PRO A 10 -10.80 -10.60 2.37
CA PRO A 10 -9.42 -10.17 2.56
C PRO A 10 -9.17 -8.83 1.85
N TYR A 11 -8.66 -7.85 2.59
CA TYR A 11 -8.37 -6.52 2.07
C TYR A 11 -6.93 -6.14 2.38
N ASN A 12 -6.24 -5.59 1.38
CA ASN A 12 -4.91 -5.03 1.54
C ASN A 12 -4.88 -3.61 0.97
N ALA A 13 -4.42 -2.66 1.78
CA ALA A 13 -4.38 -1.25 1.39
C ALA A 13 -3.43 -0.99 0.21
N VAL A 14 -2.27 -1.66 0.16
CA VAL A 14 -1.31 -1.53 -0.96
C VAL A 14 -1.92 -2.06 -2.25
N ALA A 15 -2.60 -3.21 -2.20
CA ALA A 15 -3.29 -3.76 -3.37
C ALA A 15 -4.34 -2.77 -3.92
N HIS A 16 -5.14 -2.17 -3.03
CA HIS A 16 -6.23 -1.27 -3.43
C HIS A 16 -5.76 0.11 -3.91
N PHE A 17 -4.87 0.75 -3.14
CA PHE A 17 -4.47 2.14 -3.37
C PHE A 17 -3.26 2.29 -4.27
N ILE A 18 -2.50 1.22 -4.54
CA ILE A 18 -1.26 1.30 -5.32
C ILE A 18 -1.27 0.29 -6.47
N GLU A 19 -1.32 -1.00 -6.18
CA GLU A 19 -1.07 -2.04 -7.20
C GLU A 19 -2.13 -2.06 -8.29
N ARG A 20 -3.40 -1.86 -7.92
CA ARG A 20 -4.50 -1.70 -8.89
C ARG A 20 -4.17 -0.68 -9.97
N HIS A 21 -3.59 0.47 -9.61
CA HIS A 21 -3.29 1.52 -10.59
C HIS A 21 -2.17 1.11 -11.55
N LEU A 22 -1.20 0.33 -11.08
CA LEU A 22 -0.17 -0.24 -11.97
C LEU A 22 -0.77 -1.26 -12.93
N GLN A 23 -1.64 -2.15 -12.44
CA GLN A 23 -2.33 -3.15 -13.25
C GLN A 23 -3.24 -2.51 -14.31
N GLU A 24 -3.87 -1.38 -13.98
CA GLU A 24 -4.68 -0.58 -14.90
C GLU A 24 -3.85 0.26 -15.90
N GLY A 25 -2.51 0.14 -15.90
CA GLY A 25 -1.63 0.90 -16.79
C GLY A 25 -1.48 2.38 -16.42
N ARG A 26 -1.86 2.76 -15.20
CA ARG A 26 -1.83 4.15 -14.70
C ARG A 26 -0.52 4.48 -13.98
N GLY A 27 0.57 3.77 -14.27
CA GLY A 27 1.87 3.96 -13.61
C GLY A 27 2.37 5.40 -13.68
N GLU A 28 2.24 6.04 -14.85
CA GLU A 28 2.67 7.44 -15.08
C GLU A 28 1.68 8.48 -14.54
N LYS A 29 0.50 8.08 -14.08
CA LYS A 29 -0.46 9.01 -13.48
C LYS A 29 0.10 9.50 -12.14
N ILE A 30 0.00 10.81 -11.89
CA ILE A 30 0.39 11.41 -10.61
C ILE A 30 -0.53 10.90 -9.50
N ALA A 31 0.08 10.34 -8.46
CA ALA A 31 -0.58 9.82 -7.27
C ALA A 31 -0.77 10.93 -6.21
N TYR A 32 0.25 11.75 -5.98
CA TYR A 32 0.17 12.92 -5.09
C TYR A 32 1.19 14.00 -5.48
N VAL A 33 1.01 15.19 -4.92
CA VAL A 33 1.93 16.34 -5.04
C VAL A 33 2.25 16.86 -3.65
N ASP A 34 3.53 17.06 -3.36
CA ASP A 34 4.02 17.68 -2.12
C ASP A 34 5.06 18.79 -2.42
N GLN A 35 5.76 19.26 -1.38
CA GLN A 35 6.80 20.29 -1.52
C GLN A 35 7.98 19.87 -2.41
N GLY A 36 8.23 18.57 -2.56
CA GLY A 36 9.22 17.98 -3.45
C GLY A 36 8.71 17.74 -4.88
N GLY A 37 7.43 18.02 -5.14
CA GLY A 37 6.83 17.95 -6.47
C GLY A 37 5.84 16.79 -6.63
N ALA A 38 5.56 16.47 -7.89
CA ALA A 38 4.63 15.40 -8.26
C ALA A 38 5.31 14.03 -8.15
N THR A 39 4.57 13.03 -7.65
CA THR A 39 5.00 11.63 -7.59
C THR A 39 4.00 10.75 -8.33
N SER A 40 4.47 9.94 -9.28
CA SER A 40 3.62 8.99 -10.03
C SER A 40 3.29 7.73 -9.22
N TYR A 41 2.28 6.96 -9.65
CA TYR A 41 1.97 5.66 -9.04
C TYR A 41 3.15 4.68 -9.12
N ALA A 42 3.89 4.67 -10.23
CA ALA A 42 5.08 3.83 -10.38
C ALA A 42 6.21 4.24 -9.42
N GLU A 43 6.41 5.54 -9.20
CA GLU A 43 7.37 6.05 -8.22
C GLU A 43 6.97 5.74 -6.79
N LEU A 44 5.70 5.96 -6.45
CA LEU A 44 5.16 5.64 -5.14
C LEU A 44 5.31 4.15 -4.82
N ALA A 45 4.96 3.27 -5.75
CA ALA A 45 5.09 1.82 -5.57
C ALA A 45 6.54 1.41 -5.25
N ARG A 46 7.52 1.96 -5.98
CA ARG A 46 8.95 1.71 -5.69
C ARG A 46 9.33 2.12 -4.27
N ARG A 47 8.87 3.29 -3.79
CA ARG A 47 9.13 3.76 -2.42
C ARG A 47 8.48 2.86 -1.37
N VAL A 48 7.24 2.44 -1.61
CA VAL A 48 6.48 1.55 -0.71
C VAL A 48 7.13 0.18 -0.62
N TYR A 49 7.52 -0.43 -1.73
CA TYR A 49 8.21 -1.73 -1.69
C TYR A 49 9.59 -1.65 -1.02
N ARG A 50 10.31 -0.53 -1.19
CA ARG A 50 11.55 -0.30 -0.44
C ARG A 50 11.30 -0.21 1.07
N ALA A 51 10.25 0.49 1.49
CA ALA A 51 9.87 0.57 2.90
C ALA A 51 9.45 -0.80 3.45
N ALA A 52 8.65 -1.57 2.70
CA ALA A 52 8.27 -2.93 3.06
C ALA A 52 9.48 -3.84 3.26
N GLY A 53 10.46 -3.80 2.33
CA GLY A 53 11.70 -4.55 2.46
C GLY A 53 12.53 -4.14 3.69
N ALA A 54 12.57 -2.85 4.03
CA ALA A 54 13.25 -2.38 5.22
C ALA A 54 12.59 -2.87 6.52
N LEU A 55 11.24 -2.85 6.58
CA LEU A 55 10.49 -3.38 7.71
C LEU A 55 10.68 -4.89 7.87
N ALA A 56 10.65 -5.65 6.77
CA ALA A 56 10.92 -7.08 6.80
C ALA A 56 12.35 -7.38 7.28
N ALA A 57 13.35 -6.61 6.81
CA ALA A 57 14.74 -6.74 7.27
C ALA A 57 14.92 -6.38 8.75
N ALA A 58 14.06 -5.52 9.32
CA ALA A 58 14.02 -5.21 10.73
C ALA A 58 13.28 -6.27 11.57
N GLY A 59 12.75 -7.33 10.95
CA GLY A 59 12.02 -8.40 11.63
C GLY A 59 10.58 -8.04 11.99
N VAL A 60 9.97 -7.09 11.27
CA VAL A 60 8.57 -6.71 11.50
C VAL A 60 7.63 -7.69 10.81
N ASP A 61 6.80 -8.36 11.61
CA ASP A 61 5.77 -9.30 11.15
C ASP A 61 4.37 -8.68 11.11
N ALA A 62 3.42 -9.40 10.50
CA ALA A 62 2.01 -9.03 10.54
C ALA A 62 1.53 -8.79 11.99
N GLU A 63 0.60 -7.83 12.15
CA GLU A 63 0.02 -7.40 13.44
C GLU A 63 0.99 -6.66 14.40
N GLN A 64 2.28 -6.59 14.08
CA GLN A 64 3.23 -5.81 14.88
C GLN A 64 3.03 -4.30 14.66
N ARG A 65 3.32 -3.52 15.70
CA ARG A 65 3.11 -2.06 15.71
C ARG A 65 4.43 -1.37 15.42
N VAL A 66 4.37 -0.40 14.50
CA VAL A 66 5.48 0.50 14.16
C VAL A 66 5.04 1.92 14.53
N VAL A 67 5.84 2.62 15.33
CA VAL A 67 5.61 4.03 15.63
C VAL A 67 6.20 4.89 14.50
N LEU A 68 5.48 5.93 14.08
CA LEU A 68 5.87 6.87 13.02
C LEU A 68 6.08 8.27 13.59
#